data_AF-A0A522J511-F1
#
_entry.id   AF-A0A522J511-F1
#
_cell.length_a   1.000
_cell.length_b   1.000
_cell.length_c   1.000
_cell.angle_alpha   90.00
_cell.angle_beta   90.00
_cell.angle_gamma   90.00
#
_symmetry.space_group_name_H-M   'P 1'
#
loop_
_entity.id
_entity.type
_entity.pdbx_description
1 polymer ?
#
loop_
_entity_poly.entity_id
_entity_poly.type
_entity_poly.pdbx_seq_one_letter_code
_entity_poly.pdbx_strand_id
1 'polypeptide(L)'
;MPVARACATAGLAAATLAAACAPLPQVPAPDTTPATCTAAGLRLDPAGRDAGMGHRALAFRYTNASPRPCSLGGYPEVRALDVGGKPLAALAAIPATRATRSYLVPDGDAATRVVQPGQGLWFAVTWSVIPHGNAPCPAMAALRITPPGAGTATGGVVVPAISSVCAGLHVLPLRTTPTES
;
A
#
# COMPACT_ATOMS: atom_id res chain seq x y z
N MET A 1 19.60 17.90 23.06
CA MET A 1 20.97 17.39 23.30
C MET A 1 21.94 18.57 23.23
N PRO A 2 22.75 18.86 24.25
CA PRO A 2 23.62 20.03 24.27
C PRO A 2 24.91 19.75 23.49
N VAL A 3 25.37 20.70 22.68
CA VAL A 3 26.66 20.58 21.97
C VAL A 3 27.71 21.40 22.70
N ALA A 4 28.76 20.72 23.13
CA ALA A 4 29.86 21.24 23.94
C ALA A 4 30.72 22.27 23.18
N ARG A 5 31.10 23.35 23.87
CA ARG A 5 32.15 24.30 23.45
C ARG A 5 33.49 23.80 24.00
N ALA A 6 34.43 23.47 23.12
CA ALA A 6 35.83 23.29 23.48
C ALA A 6 36.63 24.50 23.00
N CYS A 7 37.22 25.22 23.96
CA CYS A 7 38.17 26.31 23.74
C CYS A 7 39.58 25.72 23.83
N ALA A 8 40.42 25.90 22.81
CA ALA A 8 41.85 25.62 22.90
C ALA A 8 42.62 26.74 22.22
N THR A 9 43.43 27.45 23.00
CA THR A 9 44.31 28.55 22.57
C THR A 9 45.76 28.13 22.72
N ALA A 10 46.56 28.24 21.66
CA ALA A 10 48.02 28.29 21.73
C ALA A 10 48.64 29.05 20.54
N GLY A 11 49.03 30.31 20.78
CA GLY A 11 50.36 30.91 20.52
C GLY A 11 50.97 31.07 19.10
N LEU A 12 51.02 32.35 18.67
CA LEU A 12 52.10 33.10 17.95
C LEU A 12 52.59 32.71 16.53
N ALA A 13 52.24 33.54 15.52
CA ALA A 13 53.14 34.45 14.77
C ALA A 13 52.40 35.06 13.56
N ALA A 14 52.65 36.34 13.28
CA ALA A 14 51.91 37.17 12.34
C ALA A 14 52.29 36.95 10.86
N ALA A 15 51.28 36.62 10.05
CA ALA A 15 51.14 37.03 8.66
C ALA A 15 49.63 37.16 8.37
N THR A 16 49.13 38.40 8.34
CA THR A 16 47.69 38.67 8.14
C THR A 16 47.32 38.53 6.67
N LEU A 17 47.15 37.29 6.19
CA LEU A 17 46.13 37.03 5.17
C LEU A 17 44.82 36.78 5.91
N ALA A 18 43.98 37.82 5.99
CA ALA A 18 42.57 37.66 6.34
C ALA A 18 41.87 36.95 5.17
N ALA A 19 42.06 35.62 5.09
CA ALA A 19 41.22 34.77 4.28
C ALA A 19 39.83 34.79 4.92
N ALA A 20 38.96 35.65 4.41
CA ALA A 20 37.55 35.64 4.74
C ALA A 20 37.00 34.27 4.34
N CYS A 21 36.86 33.37 5.31
CA CYS A 21 36.12 32.14 5.16
C CYS A 21 34.64 32.54 5.08
N ALA A 22 34.20 32.95 3.89
CA ALA A 22 32.79 33.17 3.63
C ALA A 22 32.09 31.80 3.78
N PRO A 23 30.99 31.70 4.53
CA PRO A 23 30.21 30.48 4.59
C PRO A 23 29.72 30.18 3.17
N LEU A 24 30.13 29.02 2.63
CA LEU A 24 29.63 28.53 1.35
C LEU A 24 28.10 28.50 1.42
N PRO A 25 27.38 28.95 0.38
CA PRO A 25 25.94 28.81 0.32
C PRO A 25 25.59 27.33 0.48
N GLN A 26 24.93 27.00 1.60
CA GLN A 26 24.46 25.65 1.88
C GLN A 26 23.32 25.37 0.91
N VAL A 27 23.60 24.64 -0.17
CA VAL A 27 22.56 24.13 -1.05
C VAL A 27 21.69 23.21 -0.21
N PRO A 28 20.38 23.47 -0.08
CA PRO A 28 19.48 22.56 0.61
C PRO A 28 19.59 21.19 -0.02
N ALA A 29 19.87 20.16 0.80
CA ALA A 29 19.87 18.80 0.31
C ALA A 29 18.49 18.49 -0.33
N PRO A 30 18.44 17.87 -1.52
CA PRO A 30 17.16 17.56 -2.15
C PRO A 30 16.34 16.66 -1.21
N ASP A 31 15.10 17.06 -0.93
CA ASP A 31 14.13 16.25 -0.18
C ASP A 31 14.06 14.85 -0.79
N THR A 32 14.70 13.90 -0.10
CA THR A 32 14.97 12.56 -0.63
C THR A 32 13.78 11.62 -0.39
N THR A 33 12.57 12.16 -0.23
CA THR A 33 11.37 11.35 0.00
C THR A 33 10.94 10.72 -1.32
N PRO A 34 10.93 9.38 -1.45
CA PRO A 34 10.55 8.74 -2.70
C PRO A 34 9.11 9.08 -3.06
N ALA A 35 8.90 9.47 -4.33
CA ALA A 35 7.58 9.73 -4.87
C ALA A 35 6.66 8.51 -4.69
N THR A 36 5.35 8.73 -4.56
CA THR A 36 4.37 7.65 -4.46
C THR A 36 4.42 6.76 -5.70
N CYS A 37 4.29 5.45 -5.51
CA CYS A 37 4.25 4.52 -6.63
C CYS A 37 3.04 4.82 -7.53
N THR A 38 3.27 4.91 -8.84
CA THR A 38 2.20 5.07 -9.83
C THR A 38 1.58 3.71 -10.14
N ALA A 39 0.32 3.68 -10.57
CA ALA A 39 -0.32 2.43 -10.98
C ALA A 39 0.43 1.74 -12.12
N ALA A 40 0.93 2.50 -13.10
CA ALA A 40 1.73 1.96 -14.20
C ALA A 40 3.11 1.40 -13.76
N GLY A 41 3.63 1.87 -12.63
CA GLY A 41 4.88 1.39 -12.04
C GLY A 41 4.72 0.18 -11.11
N LEU A 42 3.49 -0.29 -10.90
CA LEU A 42 3.18 -1.43 -10.04
C LEU A 42 2.62 -2.59 -10.85
N ARG A 43 3.16 -3.78 -10.62
CA ARG A 43 2.55 -5.05 -11.05
C ARG A 43 1.75 -5.62 -9.89
N LEU A 44 0.53 -6.06 -10.15
CA LEU A 44 -0.32 -6.77 -9.19
C LEU A 44 -0.37 -8.24 -9.54
N ASP A 45 -0.03 -9.10 -8.59
CA ASP A 45 -0.09 -10.55 -8.75
C ASP A 45 -0.98 -11.18 -7.67
N PRO A 46 -1.80 -12.19 -8.02
CA PRO A 46 -2.45 -13.01 -7.01
C PRO A 46 -1.38 -13.78 -6.22
N ALA A 47 -1.45 -13.71 -4.91
CA ALA A 47 -0.57 -14.43 -3.98
C ALA A 47 -1.28 -15.64 -3.34
N GLY A 48 -2.53 -15.90 -3.74
CA GLY A 48 -3.33 -17.06 -3.37
C GLY A 48 -4.35 -16.81 -2.25
N ARG A 49 -4.95 -17.92 -1.82
CA ARG A 49 -5.85 -18.16 -0.67
C ARG A 49 -7.36 -18.13 -0.94
N ASP A 50 -8.08 -18.99 -0.21
CA ASP A 50 -9.53 -18.99 -0.05
C ASP A 50 -9.92 -19.82 1.19
N ALA A 51 -10.73 -19.33 2.14
CA ALA A 51 -10.70 -19.93 3.49
C ALA A 51 -12.02 -20.02 4.28
N GLY A 52 -12.59 -21.24 4.27
CA GLY A 52 -13.17 -21.95 5.44
C GLY A 52 -14.52 -21.50 5.99
N MET A 53 -15.46 -22.44 6.18
CA MET A 53 -16.72 -22.23 6.90
C MET A 53 -17.48 -20.95 6.51
N GLY A 54 -17.60 -20.73 5.20
CA GLY A 54 -18.37 -19.61 4.64
C GLY A 54 -17.65 -18.27 4.61
N HIS A 55 -16.38 -18.19 4.99
CA HIS A 55 -15.53 -17.04 4.71
C HIS A 55 -14.61 -17.30 3.52
N ARG A 56 -14.16 -16.21 2.90
CA ARG A 56 -13.32 -16.21 1.71
C ARG A 56 -12.26 -15.14 1.86
N ALA A 57 -11.08 -15.38 1.31
CA ALA A 57 -9.95 -14.46 1.44
C ALA A 57 -9.00 -14.61 0.26
N LEU A 58 -8.80 -13.56 -0.54
CA LEU A 58 -7.76 -13.52 -1.58
C LEU A 58 -6.61 -12.64 -1.14
N ALA A 59 -5.38 -13.13 -1.28
CA ALA A 59 -4.15 -12.39 -1.07
C ALA A 59 -3.54 -11.95 -2.40
N PHE A 60 -2.87 -10.81 -2.35
CA PHE A 60 -2.25 -10.16 -3.49
C PHE A 60 -0.89 -9.59 -3.12
N ARG A 61 -0.03 -9.42 -4.13
CA ARG A 61 1.25 -8.73 -4.01
C ARG A 61 1.32 -7.60 -5.04
N TYR A 62 1.59 -6.39 -4.57
CA TYR A 62 2.10 -5.33 -5.42
C TYR A 62 3.61 -5.44 -5.51
N THR A 63 4.16 -5.44 -6.72
CA THR A 63 5.60 -5.39 -6.98
C THR A 63 5.94 -4.08 -7.69
N ASN A 64 6.96 -3.35 -7.21
CA ASN A 64 7.49 -2.20 -7.94
C ASN A 64 8.21 -2.69 -9.20
N ALA A 65 7.58 -2.47 -10.35
CA ALA A 65 8.10 -2.82 -11.67
C ALA A 65 8.86 -1.65 -12.33
N SER A 66 8.92 -0.49 -11.68
CA SER A 66 9.66 0.67 -12.15
C SER A 66 11.15 0.57 -11.80
N PRO A 67 12.04 1.29 -12.51
CA PRO A 67 13.47 1.30 -12.23
C PRO A 67 13.86 2.17 -11.03
N ARG A 68 12.92 2.83 -10.35
CA ARG A 68 13.17 3.76 -9.24
C ARG A 68 12.46 3.33 -7.96
N PRO A 69 13.03 3.61 -6.78
CA PRO A 69 12.31 3.44 -5.53
C PRO A 69 11.08 4.36 -5.49
N CYS A 70 9.99 3.89 -4.89
CA CYS A 70 8.77 4.66 -4.69
C CYS A 70 8.15 4.35 -3.34
N SER A 71 7.26 5.21 -2.85
CA SER A 71 6.54 4.99 -1.59
C SER A 71 5.16 4.37 -1.81
N LEU A 72 4.82 3.36 -1.01
CA LEU A 72 3.54 2.66 -1.07
C LEU A 72 3.10 2.29 0.35
N GLY A 73 1.82 2.47 0.66
CA GLY A 73 1.26 2.18 1.98
C GLY A 73 -0.23 2.40 2.05
N GLY A 74 -0.84 2.04 3.17
CA GLY A 74 -2.27 2.15 3.39
C GLY A 74 -3.07 1.01 2.76
N TYR A 75 -4.24 1.35 2.23
CA TYR A 75 -5.25 0.40 1.76
C TYR A 75 -5.49 0.57 0.26
N PRO A 76 -5.37 -0.50 -0.53
CA PRO A 76 -5.84 -0.48 -1.90
C PRO A 76 -7.35 -0.20 -1.95
N GLU A 77 -7.81 0.44 -3.02
CA GLU A 77 -9.25 0.48 -3.28
C GLU A 77 -9.66 -0.80 -3.97
N VAL A 78 -10.72 -1.44 -3.49
CA VAL A 78 -11.23 -2.70 -4.04
C VAL A 78 -12.71 -2.56 -4.34
N ARG A 79 -13.11 -2.97 -5.54
CA ARG A 79 -14.50 -3.02 -5.98
C ARG A 79 -14.82 -4.38 -6.56
N ALA A 80 -15.87 -5.01 -6.06
CA ALA A 80 -16.40 -6.23 -6.66
C ALA A 80 -17.26 -5.90 -7.88
N LEU A 81 -17.06 -6.67 -8.95
CA LEU A 81 -17.70 -6.50 -10.24
C LEU A 81 -18.58 -7.71 -10.56
N ASP A 82 -19.70 -7.47 -11.23
CA ASP A 82 -20.53 -8.49 -11.85
C ASP A 82 -19.92 -9.00 -13.16
N VAL A 83 -20.60 -9.95 -13.80
CA VAL A 83 -20.21 -10.53 -15.10
C VAL A 83 -20.17 -9.50 -16.24
N GLY A 84 -20.89 -8.39 -16.11
CA GLY A 84 -20.86 -7.27 -17.05
C GLY A 84 -19.76 -6.25 -16.76
N GLY A 85 -18.90 -6.50 -15.76
CA GLY A 85 -17.84 -5.60 -15.33
C GLY A 85 -18.35 -4.38 -14.56
N LYS A 86 -19.63 -4.35 -14.16
CA LYS A 86 -20.21 -3.25 -13.39
C LYS A 86 -19.97 -3.48 -11.90
N PRO A 87 -19.73 -2.43 -11.11
CA PRO A 87 -19.70 -2.55 -9.66
C PRO A 87 -21.00 -3.17 -9.15
N LEU A 88 -20.91 -4.17 -8.28
CA LEU A 88 -22.08 -4.79 -7.69
C LEU A 88 -22.85 -3.75 -6.87
N ALA A 89 -24.05 -3.37 -7.34
CA ALA A 89 -24.86 -2.33 -6.71
C ALA A 89 -25.27 -2.69 -5.26
N ALA A 90 -25.50 -3.98 -4.98
CA ALA A 90 -25.74 -4.47 -3.62
C ALA A 90 -24.54 -4.25 -2.68
N LEU A 91 -23.31 -4.23 -3.24
CA LEU A 91 -22.09 -3.86 -2.51
C LEU A 91 -21.83 -2.35 -2.51
N ALA A 92 -22.50 -1.55 -3.33
CA ALA A 92 -22.49 -0.10 -3.15
C ALA A 92 -23.13 0.30 -1.81
N ALA A 93 -24.05 -0.52 -1.27
CA ALA A 93 -24.60 -0.37 0.07
C ALA A 93 -23.67 -0.89 1.19
N ILE A 94 -22.69 -1.73 0.87
CA ILE A 94 -21.68 -2.24 1.81
C ILE A 94 -20.30 -1.86 1.26
N PRO A 95 -19.83 -0.62 1.52
CA PRO A 95 -18.54 -0.18 1.01
C PRO A 95 -17.44 -1.13 1.49
N ALA A 96 -16.46 -1.39 0.63
CA ALA A 96 -15.26 -2.10 1.01
C ALA A 96 -14.67 -1.40 2.25
N THR A 97 -14.70 -2.08 3.39
CA THR A 97 -14.33 -1.49 4.67
C THR A 97 -12.87 -1.77 4.94
N ARG A 98 -12.15 -0.76 5.41
CA ARG A 98 -10.75 -0.90 5.80
C ARG A 98 -10.69 -1.61 7.14
N ALA A 99 -9.99 -2.73 7.21
CA ALA A 99 -9.79 -3.49 8.44
C ALA A 99 -8.30 -3.65 8.69
N THR A 100 -7.83 -3.35 9.90
CA THR A 100 -6.42 -3.58 10.28
C THR A 100 -6.11 -5.03 10.60
N ARG A 101 -7.14 -5.84 10.88
CA ARG A 101 -7.03 -7.23 11.34
C ARG A 101 -8.07 -8.14 10.70
N SER A 102 -7.72 -9.41 10.56
CA SER A 102 -8.65 -10.50 10.21
C SER A 102 -8.17 -11.79 10.83
N TYR A 103 -9.07 -12.64 11.34
CA TYR A 103 -8.65 -13.95 11.84
C TYR A 103 -8.07 -14.86 10.73
N LEU A 104 -8.38 -14.52 9.47
CA LEU A 104 -7.91 -15.23 8.28
C LEU A 104 -6.54 -14.78 7.83
N VAL A 105 -6.06 -13.62 8.26
CA VAL A 105 -4.91 -12.97 7.63
C VAL A 105 -4.13 -12.22 8.70
N PRO A 106 -2.80 -12.37 8.79
CA PRO A 106 -1.99 -11.63 9.74
C PRO A 106 -2.21 -10.11 9.65
N ASP A 107 -2.15 -9.46 10.81
CA ASP A 107 -2.33 -8.01 10.94
C ASP A 107 -1.31 -7.24 10.09
N GLY A 108 -1.71 -6.04 9.65
CA GLY A 108 -0.82 -5.07 9.01
C GLY A 108 -1.01 -3.69 9.62
N ASP A 109 -0.05 -2.78 9.37
CA ASP A 109 0.04 -1.50 10.07
C ASP A 109 -0.32 -0.27 9.20
N ALA A 110 -0.77 -0.50 7.96
CA ALA A 110 -1.14 0.54 6.98
C ALA A 110 -0.02 1.55 6.69
N ALA A 111 1.20 1.29 7.14
CA ALA A 111 2.23 2.30 7.16
C ALA A 111 2.94 2.38 5.79
N THR A 112 3.31 3.59 5.40
CA THR A 112 4.01 3.84 4.14
C THR A 112 5.42 3.27 4.19
N ARG A 113 5.83 2.60 3.12
CA ARG A 113 7.15 2.00 2.94
C ARG A 113 7.75 2.41 1.62
N VAL A 114 9.07 2.56 1.60
CA VAL A 114 9.83 2.68 0.36
C VAL A 114 10.00 1.30 -0.24
N VAL A 115 9.52 1.11 -1.46
CA VAL A 115 9.58 -0.14 -2.22
C VAL A 115 10.63 0.02 -3.32
N GLN A 116 11.71 -0.75 -3.20
CA GLN A 116 12.77 -0.80 -4.22
C GLN A 116 12.29 -1.49 -5.50
N PRO A 117 12.93 -1.27 -6.66
CA PRO A 117 12.67 -2.05 -7.86
C PRO A 117 12.69 -3.57 -7.58
N GLY A 118 11.66 -4.28 -8.02
CA GLY A 118 11.50 -5.72 -7.78
C GLY A 118 11.01 -6.12 -6.38
N GLN A 119 11.00 -5.21 -5.41
CA GLN A 119 10.39 -5.44 -4.09
C GLN A 119 8.88 -5.26 -4.13
N GLY A 120 8.20 -5.77 -3.10
CA GLY A 120 6.75 -5.70 -3.05
C GLY A 120 6.15 -5.68 -1.66
N LEU A 121 4.87 -5.32 -1.61
CA LEU A 121 4.04 -5.36 -0.41
C LEU A 121 2.83 -6.26 -0.68
N TRP A 122 2.34 -6.91 0.36
CA TRP A 122 1.22 -7.83 0.31
C TRP A 122 0.01 -7.22 0.98
N PHE A 123 -1.18 -7.61 0.52
CA PHE A 123 -2.44 -7.32 1.19
C PHE A 123 -3.42 -8.46 0.95
N ALA A 124 -4.57 -8.41 1.63
CA ALA A 124 -5.64 -9.35 1.40
C ALA A 124 -7.01 -8.67 1.37
N VAL A 125 -7.94 -9.33 0.69
CA VAL A 125 -9.36 -8.99 0.64
C VAL A 125 -10.13 -10.16 1.21
N THR A 126 -11.01 -9.92 2.17
CA THR A 126 -11.81 -10.99 2.80
C THR A 126 -13.29 -10.69 2.69
N TRP A 127 -14.13 -11.71 2.60
CA TRP A 127 -15.59 -11.56 2.59
C TRP A 127 -16.30 -12.82 3.09
N SER A 128 -17.63 -12.74 3.25
CA SER A 128 -18.50 -13.87 3.59
C SER A 128 -19.34 -14.32 2.38
N VAL A 129 -19.49 -15.62 2.22
CA VAL A 129 -20.43 -16.30 1.30
C VAL A 129 -21.67 -16.84 2.02
N ILE A 130 -21.84 -16.52 3.31
CA ILE A 130 -23.03 -16.88 4.08
C ILE A 130 -24.10 -15.77 3.93
N PRO A 131 -25.31 -16.08 3.43
CA PRO A 131 -26.39 -15.12 3.33
C PRO A 131 -26.88 -14.68 4.72
N HIS A 132 -27.21 -13.40 4.83
CA HIS A 132 -27.93 -12.87 5.99
C HIS A 132 -29.43 -12.84 5.66
N GLY A 133 -30.22 -13.64 6.38
CA GLY A 133 -31.65 -13.79 6.09
C GLY A 133 -31.90 -14.61 4.82
N ASN A 134 -33.00 -14.32 4.12
CA ASN A 134 -33.49 -15.14 3.00
C ASN A 134 -32.99 -14.69 1.62
N ALA A 135 -32.22 -13.60 1.54
CA ALA A 135 -31.74 -13.08 0.27
C ALA A 135 -30.51 -13.86 -0.23
N PRO A 136 -30.48 -14.32 -1.49
CA PRO A 136 -29.30 -14.94 -2.06
C PRO A 136 -28.18 -13.91 -2.20
N CYS A 137 -26.95 -14.38 -2.10
CA CYS A 137 -25.79 -13.52 -2.21
C CYS A 137 -25.53 -13.12 -3.67
N PRO A 138 -25.26 -11.84 -3.96
CA PRO A 138 -24.84 -11.39 -5.28
C PRO A 138 -23.64 -12.19 -5.80
N ALA A 139 -23.68 -12.54 -7.08
CA ALA A 139 -22.56 -13.17 -7.77
C ALA A 139 -21.50 -12.12 -8.12
N MET A 140 -20.27 -12.36 -7.70
CA MET A 140 -19.08 -11.61 -8.08
C MET A 140 -18.33 -12.38 -9.16
N ALA A 141 -17.96 -11.70 -10.24
CA ALA A 141 -17.13 -12.27 -11.30
C ALA A 141 -15.67 -11.86 -11.17
N ALA A 142 -15.42 -10.64 -10.68
CA ALA A 142 -14.08 -10.08 -10.59
C ALA A 142 -13.94 -9.03 -9.48
N LEU A 143 -12.69 -8.72 -9.12
CA LEU A 143 -12.31 -7.59 -8.28
C LEU A 143 -11.54 -6.58 -9.14
N ARG A 144 -11.93 -5.30 -9.10
CA ARG A 144 -11.08 -4.19 -9.52
C ARG A 144 -10.27 -3.72 -8.32
N ILE A 145 -8.96 -3.71 -8.45
CA ILE A 145 -8.02 -3.35 -7.39
C ILE A 145 -7.16 -2.18 -7.87
N THR A 146 -7.22 -1.05 -7.16
CA THR A 146 -6.45 0.15 -7.45
C THR A 146 -5.43 0.40 -6.33
N PRO A 147 -4.14 0.67 -6.65
CA PRO A 147 -3.15 0.94 -5.63
C PRO A 147 -3.44 2.26 -4.89
N PRO A 148 -3.07 2.36 -3.61
CA PRO A 148 -3.21 3.57 -2.82
C PRO A 148 -2.57 4.77 -3.52
N GLY A 149 -3.27 5.91 -3.55
CA GLY A 149 -2.72 7.17 -4.07
C GLY A 149 -2.69 7.32 -5.60
N ALA A 150 -3.08 6.29 -6.37
CA ALA A 150 -3.08 6.35 -7.84
C ALA A 150 -4.23 7.16 -8.47
N GLY A 151 -5.18 7.67 -7.67
CA GLY A 151 -6.41 8.28 -8.16
C GLY A 151 -7.39 7.23 -8.72
N THR A 152 -8.68 7.45 -8.48
CA THR A 152 -9.78 6.51 -8.78
C THR A 152 -10.01 6.23 -10.28
N ALA A 153 -9.40 7.00 -11.19
CA ALA A 153 -9.80 7.04 -12.60
C ALA A 153 -9.00 6.15 -13.57
N THR A 154 -7.74 5.77 -13.28
CA THR A 154 -6.85 5.24 -14.33
C THR A 154 -5.96 4.05 -13.94
N GLY A 155 -6.08 3.52 -12.72
CA GLY A 155 -5.03 2.63 -12.17
C GLY A 155 -5.45 1.24 -11.70
N GLY A 156 -6.68 0.81 -11.96
CA GLY A 156 -7.22 -0.43 -11.39
C GLY A 156 -6.95 -1.66 -12.25
N VAL A 157 -6.37 -2.72 -11.67
CA VAL A 157 -6.26 -4.04 -12.30
C VAL A 157 -7.51 -4.86 -11.98
N VAL A 158 -8.11 -5.49 -13.00
CA VAL A 158 -9.25 -6.38 -12.84
C VAL A 158 -8.74 -7.82 -12.72
N VAL A 159 -9.06 -8.48 -11.62
CA VAL A 159 -8.69 -9.86 -11.34
C VAL A 159 -9.94 -10.74 -11.26
N PRO A 160 -10.00 -11.86 -12.01
CA PRO A 160 -11.10 -12.82 -11.88
C PRO A 160 -11.20 -13.34 -10.44
N ALA A 161 -12.43 -13.36 -9.92
CA ALA A 161 -12.72 -13.78 -8.56
C ALA A 161 -14.17 -14.31 -8.49
N ILE A 162 -14.42 -15.43 -9.19
CA ILE A 162 -15.76 -16.01 -9.30
C ILE A 162 -16.19 -16.54 -7.93
N SER A 163 -17.13 -15.86 -7.30
CA SER A 163 -17.62 -16.18 -5.96
C SER A 163 -18.99 -15.54 -5.74
N SER A 164 -19.60 -15.78 -4.59
CA SER A 164 -20.68 -14.93 -4.08
C SER A 164 -20.14 -13.97 -3.01
N VAL A 165 -20.77 -12.83 -2.84
CA VAL A 165 -20.40 -11.87 -1.78
C VAL A 165 -21.65 -11.43 -1.05
N CYS A 166 -21.81 -11.89 0.19
CA CYS A 166 -23.00 -11.61 0.99
C CYS A 166 -22.79 -10.41 1.92
N ALA A 167 -21.61 -10.33 2.54
CA ALA A 167 -21.29 -9.30 3.52
C ALA A 167 -19.77 -9.15 3.72
N GLY A 168 -19.40 -8.03 4.34
CA GLY A 168 -18.09 -7.85 4.95
C GLY A 168 -16.94 -7.90 3.96
N LEU A 169 -17.07 -7.24 2.80
CA LEU A 169 -15.92 -7.05 1.91
C LEU A 169 -14.92 -6.13 2.63
N HIS A 170 -13.88 -6.74 3.21
CA HIS A 170 -12.86 -6.04 3.97
C HIS A 170 -11.54 -6.04 3.21
N VAL A 171 -10.88 -4.89 3.19
CA VAL A 171 -9.54 -4.73 2.63
C VAL A 171 -8.57 -4.54 3.78
N LEU A 172 -7.57 -5.40 3.84
CA LEU A 172 -6.48 -5.28 4.80
C LEU A 172 -5.39 -4.34 4.27
N PRO A 173 -4.64 -3.68 5.17
CA PRO A 173 -3.57 -2.80 4.75
C PRO A 173 -2.42 -3.57 4.10
N LEU A 174 -1.60 -2.82 3.36
CA LEU A 174 -0.35 -3.32 2.84
C LEU A 174 0.63 -3.66 3.97
N ARG A 175 1.39 -4.74 3.78
CA ARG A 175 2.40 -5.25 4.71
C ARG A 175 3.62 -5.79 3.97
N THR A 176 4.71 -6.01 4.71
CA THR A 176 6.00 -6.51 4.19
C THR A 176 6.14 -8.03 4.26
N THR A 177 5.21 -8.73 4.89
CA THR A 177 5.22 -10.19 4.99
C THR A 177 4.13 -10.80 4.11
N PRO A 178 4.42 -11.94 3.46
CA PRO A 178 3.40 -12.67 2.71
C PRO A 178 2.28 -13.14 3.63
N THR A 179 1.10 -13.32 3.07
CA THR A 179 0.05 -14.12 3.71
C THR A 179 0.50 -15.58 3.61
N GLU A 180 0.83 -16.23 4.73
CA GLU A 180 1.07 -17.68 4.70
C GLU A 180 -0.22 -18.40 4.27
N SER A 181 -0.03 -19.49 3.52
CA SER A 181 -1.07 -20.26 2.82
C SER A 181 -1.86 -21.14 3.79
#